data_AF-A0A8X7QLC7-F1
#
_entry.id   AF-A0A8X7QLC7-F1
#
_cell.length_a   1.000
_cell.length_b   1.000
_cell.length_c   1.000
_cell.angle_alpha   90.00
_cell.angle_beta   90.00
_cell.angle_gamma   90.00
#
_symmetry.space_group_name_H-M   'P 1'
#
loop_
_entity.id
_entity.type
_entity.pdbx_description
1 polymer ?
#
loop_
_entity_poly.entity_id
_entity_poly.type
_entity_poly.pdbx_seq_one_letter_code
_entity_poly.pdbx_strand_id
1 'polypeptide(L)'
;MPNAVESPVCKDDEYEQRLLVPESCGEKSLVLEKAKEIAGLRRELELISKLLSGHEKGDIKTLEDHEGTTDLLRRKVSGKNIGSVPSKPENLEYLRQLPREELINHFKTQMNRLKREHECTMQEMTEEYFSIKRRCLKLEECPSLSSLNKDKDFEKKIPDIISKLDKVLLEDAKLRGKNNADSKRELDFMLLENSRLKDSLSEAGEKVSHHRESVRKPESAVEDFHVEASIYEDVYGSFVREFVNQIQCAKEEATLEHSIRREEASASKIALEDSCVESCMEEEYCAIMYKEALKEAGEKLVELKINVSERERALGSEIAEKGILKEKIHSLECLVKEKENDLATVREKLEIVCQHVNNLQSQVDQQAVVIQDQSKELGVASSRDLEKTKGYAMEISELRQKLGLARKNMKITEKERMKSELKLSSTQAEQKLLQDQIVSTVLSLAMSSQDFECLVAEKTKKTNYRLKSMQSQLNDLIDEVDELKIRESMYKQQMEKKTCDLQKAETEVDLLGDEIDSLLDLCQKIYIALDHYSPILKHYPGIMEILKLVQRELRRDSKRLSVF
;
A
#
# COMPACT_ATOMS: atom_id res chain seq x y z
N MET A 1 -3.84 -50.71 -40.10
CA MET A 1 -4.13 -51.48 -38.87
C MET A 1 -2.86 -52.22 -38.46
N PRO A 2 -1.99 -51.56 -37.68
CA PRO A 2 -1.31 -52.24 -36.58
C PRO A 2 -1.45 -51.43 -35.28
N ASN A 3 -1.79 -52.11 -34.19
CA ASN A 3 -1.71 -51.59 -32.83
C ASN A 3 -0.29 -51.84 -32.31
N ALA A 4 0.45 -50.76 -32.07
CA ALA A 4 1.70 -50.78 -31.31
C ALA A 4 1.43 -50.18 -29.92
N VAL A 5 1.85 -50.92 -28.90
CA VAL A 5 1.87 -50.56 -27.49
C VAL A 5 3.05 -49.59 -27.29
N GLU A 6 2.77 -48.37 -26.82
CA GLU A 6 3.78 -47.45 -26.30
C GLU A 6 3.50 -47.17 -24.82
N SER A 7 4.51 -47.45 -23.98
CA SER A 7 4.60 -47.04 -22.58
C SER A 7 4.89 -45.53 -22.48
N PRO A 8 4.37 -44.82 -21.48
CA PRO A 8 4.77 -43.44 -21.23
C PRO A 8 6.05 -43.41 -20.38
N VAL A 9 7.13 -42.91 -20.98
CA VAL A 9 8.35 -42.49 -20.28
C VAL A 9 8.12 -41.09 -19.69
N CYS A 10 8.47 -40.94 -18.41
CA CYS A 10 8.44 -39.73 -17.60
C CYS A 10 9.00 -38.49 -18.32
N LYS A 11 8.28 -37.37 -18.20
CA LYS A 11 8.75 -36.01 -18.51
C LYS A 11 8.50 -35.12 -17.29
N ASP A 12 9.33 -35.26 -16.26
CA ASP A 12 9.27 -34.40 -15.06
C ASP A 12 10.53 -33.54 -14.85
N ASP A 13 11.41 -33.42 -15.86
CA ASP A 13 12.68 -32.68 -15.71
C ASP A 13 12.73 -31.32 -16.43
N GLU A 14 11.60 -30.80 -16.94
CA GLU A 14 11.60 -29.54 -17.72
C GLU A 14 11.04 -28.32 -16.97
N TYR A 15 10.61 -28.46 -15.71
CA TYR A 15 9.96 -27.36 -14.95
C TYR A 15 10.85 -26.64 -13.92
N GLU A 16 12.04 -27.13 -13.61
CA GLU A 16 12.88 -26.60 -12.50
C GLU A 16 13.89 -25.50 -12.92
N GLN A 17 14.05 -25.17 -14.21
CA GLN A 17 15.11 -24.22 -14.66
C GLN A 17 14.64 -22.80 -15.03
N ARG A 18 13.36 -22.42 -14.83
CA ARG A 18 12.87 -21.08 -15.21
C ARG A 18 12.70 -20.04 -14.10
N LEU A 19 13.17 -20.31 -12.88
CA LEU A 19 12.93 -19.44 -11.71
C LEU A 19 14.15 -18.64 -11.22
N LEU A 20 15.07 -18.30 -12.12
CA LEU A 20 16.16 -17.35 -11.85
C LEU A 20 16.22 -16.25 -12.91
N VAL A 21 15.27 -15.32 -12.85
CA VAL A 21 15.43 -13.99 -13.42
C VAL A 21 15.31 -12.98 -12.27
N PRO A 22 16.38 -12.24 -11.92
CA PRO A 22 16.27 -11.19 -10.93
C PRO A 22 15.70 -9.92 -11.59
N GLU A 23 14.38 -9.82 -11.69
CA GLU A 23 13.68 -8.56 -11.93
C GLU A 23 13.71 -7.70 -10.64
N SER A 24 14.85 -7.08 -10.33
CA SER A 24 14.89 -5.97 -9.35
C SER A 24 15.94 -4.90 -9.64
N CYS A 25 16.55 -4.90 -10.84
CA CYS A 25 17.61 -3.95 -11.18
C CYS A 25 17.10 -2.59 -11.68
N GLY A 26 15.82 -2.50 -12.09
CA GLY A 26 15.23 -1.26 -12.64
C GLY A 26 14.91 -0.20 -11.58
N GLU A 27 14.24 -0.58 -10.50
CA GLU A 27 13.81 0.38 -9.47
C GLU A 27 14.97 1.01 -8.69
N LYS A 28 16.04 0.26 -8.43
CA LYS A 28 17.21 0.76 -7.68
C LYS A 28 17.96 1.86 -8.44
N SER A 29 17.97 1.80 -9.78
CA SER A 29 18.58 2.83 -10.63
C SER A 29 17.80 4.15 -10.57
N LEU A 30 16.47 4.04 -10.60
CA LEU A 30 15.57 5.18 -10.67
C LEU A 30 15.53 5.96 -9.33
N VAL A 31 15.62 5.26 -8.20
CA VAL A 31 15.74 5.89 -6.87
C VAL A 31 17.08 6.61 -6.70
N LEU A 32 18.18 6.05 -7.21
CA LEU A 32 19.50 6.68 -7.15
C LEU A 32 19.58 7.97 -7.99
N GLU A 33 18.92 7.97 -9.15
CA GLU A 33 18.84 9.14 -10.03
C GLU A 33 18.02 10.27 -9.38
N LYS A 34 16.86 9.93 -8.81
CA LYS A 34 16.02 10.89 -8.06
C LYS A 34 16.73 11.46 -6.83
N ALA A 35 17.51 10.65 -6.10
CA ALA A 35 18.30 11.13 -4.96
C ALA A 35 19.38 12.16 -5.36
N LYS A 36 20.02 11.96 -6.52
CA LYS A 36 21.00 12.90 -7.07
C LYS A 36 20.36 14.22 -7.50
N GLU A 37 19.17 14.15 -8.09
CA GLU A 37 18.38 15.32 -8.48
C GLU A 37 17.95 16.14 -7.26
N ILE A 38 17.45 15.48 -6.20
CA ILE A 38 17.10 16.11 -4.92
C ILE A 38 18.32 16.80 -4.29
N ALA A 39 19.50 16.16 -4.33
CA ALA A 39 20.74 16.76 -3.85
C ALA A 39 21.20 17.96 -4.71
N GLY A 40 20.86 17.96 -6.01
CA GLY A 40 21.05 19.10 -6.91
C GLY A 40 20.17 20.29 -6.53
N LEU A 41 18.86 20.05 -6.41
CA LEU A 41 17.87 21.06 -6.02
C LEU A 41 18.18 21.70 -4.65
N ARG A 42 18.63 20.88 -3.70
CA ARG A 42 19.10 21.36 -2.38
C ARG A 42 20.24 22.38 -2.52
N ARG A 43 21.25 22.09 -3.36
CA ARG A 43 22.40 22.99 -3.58
C ARG A 43 21.98 24.30 -4.26
N GLU A 44 21.04 24.24 -5.20
CA GLU A 44 20.51 25.44 -5.86
C GLU A 44 19.70 26.31 -4.88
N LEU A 45 18.85 25.71 -4.04
CA LEU A 45 18.13 26.44 -3.00
C LEU A 45 19.06 27.10 -1.97
N GLU A 46 20.15 26.43 -1.62
CA GLU A 46 21.18 26.95 -0.70
C GLU A 46 21.88 28.19 -1.29
N LEU A 47 22.18 28.17 -2.60
CA LEU A 47 22.74 29.33 -3.31
C LEU A 47 21.75 30.50 -3.36
N ILE A 48 20.47 30.23 -3.61
CA ILE A 48 19.41 31.24 -3.60
C ILE A 48 19.23 31.82 -2.20
N SER A 49 19.26 30.99 -1.15
CA SER A 49 19.18 31.43 0.25
C SER A 49 20.31 32.39 0.63
N LYS A 50 21.55 32.08 0.21
CA LYS A 50 22.72 32.94 0.44
C LYS A 50 22.64 34.28 -0.29
N LEU A 51 22.06 34.29 -1.50
CA LEU A 51 21.86 35.52 -2.27
C LEU A 51 20.78 36.43 -1.65
N LEU A 52 19.71 35.84 -1.10
CA LEU A 52 18.64 36.58 -0.43
C LEU A 52 19.07 37.10 0.94
N SER A 53 19.86 36.34 1.70
CA SER A 53 20.38 36.76 3.01
C SER A 53 21.47 37.85 2.94
N GLY A 54 21.95 38.21 1.74
CA GLY A 54 23.08 39.11 1.53
C GLY A 54 22.79 40.61 1.64
N HIS A 55 21.56 41.03 1.95
CA HIS A 55 21.23 42.44 2.11
C HIS A 55 21.27 42.87 3.59
N GLU A 56 22.45 42.86 4.23
CA GLU A 56 22.75 43.81 5.31
C GLU A 56 24.25 43.88 5.64
N LYS A 57 24.84 45.06 5.37
CA LYS A 57 26.08 45.65 5.93
C LYS A 57 27.42 44.97 5.62
N GLY A 58 28.33 45.82 5.14
CA GLY A 58 29.65 45.43 4.66
C GLY A 58 30.64 45.05 5.75
N ASP A 59 31.57 44.19 5.36
CA ASP A 59 32.98 44.28 5.71
C ASP A 59 33.77 43.49 4.66
N ILE A 60 34.67 44.18 3.97
CA ILE A 60 35.65 43.56 3.09
C ILE A 60 36.83 43.15 3.97
N LYS A 61 37.00 41.85 4.20
CA LYS A 61 38.29 41.30 4.58
C LYS A 61 38.58 40.03 3.77
N THR A 62 39.60 40.19 2.94
CA THR A 62 40.28 39.25 2.05
C THR A 62 40.93 38.07 2.79
N LEU A 63 40.77 36.84 2.25
CA LEU A 63 41.81 35.80 2.05
C LEU A 63 41.11 34.58 1.40
N GLU A 64 41.22 34.42 0.07
CA GLU A 64 42.11 33.43 -0.58
C GLU A 64 41.84 31.97 -0.13
N ASP A 65 41.13 31.19 -0.94
CA ASP A 65 41.77 30.30 -1.93
C ASP A 65 40.77 29.46 -2.74
N HIS A 66 41.18 29.17 -3.98
CA HIS A 66 40.70 28.15 -4.93
C HIS A 66 39.32 28.29 -5.62
N GLU A 67 39.33 29.11 -6.68
CA GLU A 67 39.19 28.68 -8.08
C GLU A 67 38.10 27.65 -8.44
N GLY A 68 37.03 28.17 -9.04
CA GLY A 68 36.08 27.41 -9.84
C GLY A 68 34.68 27.99 -9.74
N THR A 69 34.10 28.40 -10.87
CA THR A 69 32.68 28.79 -11.05
C THR A 69 32.32 30.29 -10.99
N THR A 70 33.08 31.14 -11.69
CA THR A 70 32.67 32.53 -12.01
C THR A 70 32.67 32.81 -13.51
N ASP A 71 32.21 31.84 -14.32
CA ASP A 71 32.20 31.98 -15.79
C ASP A 71 30.80 31.87 -16.43
N LEU A 72 29.72 31.89 -15.65
CA LEU A 72 28.37 31.64 -16.19
C LEU A 72 27.36 32.80 -16.09
N LEU A 73 27.78 34.07 -15.91
CA LEU A 73 26.87 35.22 -16.00
C LEU A 73 27.52 36.47 -16.64
N ARG A 74 28.33 36.28 -17.69
CA ARG A 74 28.79 37.41 -18.55
C ARG A 74 28.55 37.17 -20.04
N ARG A 75 27.45 36.49 -20.38
CA ARG A 75 27.04 36.33 -21.78
C ARG A 75 25.57 36.70 -21.93
N LYS A 76 25.34 37.75 -22.72
CA LYS A 76 24.06 38.33 -23.18
C LYS A 76 23.36 39.33 -22.25
N VAL A 77 23.99 40.48 -22.01
CA VAL A 77 23.32 41.78 -22.19
C VAL A 77 24.32 42.75 -22.83
N SER A 78 24.67 42.51 -24.08
CA SER A 78 25.23 43.52 -24.97
C SER A 78 24.45 43.40 -26.27
N GLY A 79 23.45 44.25 -26.41
CA GLY A 79 22.42 44.06 -27.42
C GLY A 79 21.37 45.16 -27.41
N LYS A 80 21.81 46.42 -27.38
CA LYS A 80 21.12 47.54 -28.05
C LYS A 80 21.99 48.78 -27.98
N ASN A 81 22.66 49.03 -29.10
CA ASN A 81 23.11 50.37 -29.47
C ASN A 81 21.87 51.26 -29.54
N ILE A 82 21.66 52.08 -28.51
CA ILE A 82 20.90 53.31 -28.63
C ILE A 82 21.91 54.37 -29.08
N GLY A 83 21.62 54.95 -30.24
CA GLY A 83 22.59 55.66 -31.07
C GLY A 83 23.22 56.86 -30.37
N SER A 84 24.50 56.73 -30.06
CA SER A 84 25.41 57.87 -30.21
C SER A 84 25.96 57.79 -31.62
N VAL A 85 25.52 58.69 -32.49
CA VAL A 85 26.22 58.98 -33.74
C VAL A 85 27.62 59.44 -33.33
N PRO A 86 28.70 58.73 -33.68
CA PRO A 86 30.02 59.31 -33.53
C PRO A 86 30.05 60.46 -34.53
N SER A 87 30.06 61.69 -34.02
CA SER A 87 30.41 62.84 -34.84
C SER A 87 31.72 62.49 -35.56
N LYS A 88 31.71 62.63 -36.88
CA LYS A 88 32.89 62.43 -37.74
C LYS A 88 34.12 63.10 -37.09
N PRO A 89 35.33 62.53 -37.21
CA PRO A 89 36.52 63.22 -36.73
C PRO A 89 36.62 64.54 -37.50
N GLU A 90 36.35 65.64 -36.82
CA GLU A 90 36.60 66.98 -37.35
C GLU A 90 38.10 67.08 -37.61
N ASN A 91 38.44 67.47 -38.85
CA ASN A 91 39.79 67.56 -39.39
C ASN A 91 40.77 68.16 -38.35
N LEU A 92 41.68 67.33 -37.84
CA LEU A 92 42.76 67.72 -36.93
C LEU A 92 43.65 68.85 -37.50
N GLU A 93 43.65 69.05 -38.82
CA GLU A 93 44.34 70.17 -39.47
C GLU A 93 43.72 71.54 -39.17
N TYR A 94 42.40 71.63 -38.99
CA TYR A 94 41.72 72.89 -38.68
C TYR A 94 42.08 73.40 -37.28
N LEU A 95 42.29 72.49 -36.34
CA LEU A 95 42.68 72.81 -34.97
C LEU A 95 44.11 73.34 -34.85
N ARG A 96 45.00 73.01 -35.81
CA ARG A 96 46.41 73.43 -35.81
C ARG A 96 46.60 74.87 -36.31
N GLN A 97 45.62 75.42 -37.01
CA GLN A 97 45.68 76.76 -37.62
C GLN A 97 45.04 77.86 -36.77
N LEU A 98 44.38 77.51 -35.67
CA LEU A 98 43.72 78.48 -34.78
C LEU A 98 44.75 79.17 -33.85
N PRO A 99 44.70 80.50 -33.70
CA PRO A 99 45.48 81.20 -32.69
C PRO A 99 45.13 80.69 -31.28
N ARG A 100 46.08 80.82 -30.35
CA ARG A 100 46.05 80.16 -29.03
C ARG A 100 44.77 80.47 -28.25
N GLU A 101 44.28 81.70 -28.35
CA GLU A 101 43.06 82.18 -27.69
C GLU A 101 41.79 81.56 -28.28
N GLU A 102 41.71 81.37 -29.60
CA GLU A 102 40.59 80.72 -30.26
C GLU A 102 40.58 79.21 -30.04
N LEU A 103 41.76 78.58 -29.96
CA LEU A 103 41.88 77.16 -29.63
C LEU A 103 41.39 76.89 -28.20
N ILE A 104 41.77 77.74 -27.24
CA ILE A 104 41.29 77.66 -25.86
C ILE A 104 39.77 77.84 -25.82
N ASN A 105 39.22 78.80 -26.57
CA ASN A 105 37.77 79.01 -26.64
C ASN A 105 37.03 77.84 -27.30
N HIS A 106 37.60 77.21 -28.34
CA HIS A 106 37.04 76.03 -28.98
C HIS A 106 36.95 74.85 -28.00
N PHE A 107 38.04 74.53 -27.29
CA PHE A 107 38.02 73.47 -26.29
C PHE A 107 37.13 73.79 -25.10
N LYS A 108 37.07 75.06 -24.65
CA LYS A 108 36.16 75.49 -23.60
C LYS A 108 34.69 75.33 -24.02
N THR A 109 34.37 75.62 -25.28
CA THR A 109 33.03 75.43 -25.85
C THR A 109 32.69 73.95 -25.97
N GLN A 110 33.62 73.11 -26.44
CA GLN A 110 33.43 71.66 -26.53
C GLN A 110 33.28 71.02 -25.14
N MET A 111 34.07 71.45 -24.16
CA MET A 111 33.97 70.97 -22.79
C MET A 111 32.65 71.37 -22.15
N ASN A 112 32.18 72.60 -22.39
CA ASN A 112 30.85 73.05 -21.96
C ASN A 112 29.71 72.34 -22.70
N ARG A 113 29.93 71.90 -23.95
CA ARG A 113 28.96 71.09 -24.69
C ARG A 113 28.88 69.68 -24.12
N LEU A 114 30.02 69.02 -23.93
CA LEU A 114 30.09 67.70 -23.31
C LEU A 114 29.52 67.69 -21.89
N LYS A 115 29.79 68.74 -21.10
CA LYS A 115 29.24 68.89 -19.76
C LYS A 115 27.71 69.00 -19.80
N ARG A 116 27.16 69.81 -20.72
CA ARG A 116 25.71 69.91 -20.91
C ARG A 116 25.07 68.62 -21.42
N GLU A 117 25.72 67.93 -22.36
CA GLU A 117 25.26 66.62 -22.84
C GLU A 117 25.20 65.60 -21.69
N HIS A 118 26.25 65.56 -20.85
CA HIS A 118 26.28 64.68 -19.69
C HIS A 118 25.21 65.05 -18.64
N GLU A 119 25.04 66.34 -18.33
CA GLU A 119 23.98 66.82 -17.43
C GLU A 119 22.58 66.48 -17.98
N CYS A 120 22.35 66.62 -19.29
CA CYS A 120 21.10 66.19 -19.94
C CYS A 120 20.88 64.67 -19.81
N THR A 121 21.88 63.84 -20.08
CA THR A 121 21.76 62.39 -19.92
C THR A 121 21.49 62.00 -18.47
N MET A 122 22.15 62.64 -17.52
CA MET A 122 21.89 62.42 -16.09
C MET A 122 20.47 62.83 -15.70
N GLN A 123 19.96 63.92 -16.26
CA GLN A 123 18.58 64.37 -16.05
C GLN A 123 17.57 63.38 -16.66
N GLU A 124 17.78 62.92 -17.90
CA GLU A 124 16.93 61.90 -18.54
C GLU A 124 16.90 60.59 -17.74
N MET A 125 18.05 60.10 -17.30
CA MET A 125 18.15 58.90 -16.45
C MET A 125 17.42 59.09 -15.11
N THR A 126 17.49 60.30 -14.55
CA THR A 126 16.80 60.65 -13.31
C THR A 126 15.28 60.73 -13.52
N GLU A 127 14.82 61.27 -14.64
CA GLU A 127 13.40 61.33 -15.01
C GLU A 127 12.82 59.95 -15.33
N GLU A 128 13.57 59.09 -16.02
CA GLU A 128 13.26 57.67 -16.20
C GLU A 128 13.11 56.96 -14.85
N TYR A 129 14.06 57.16 -13.93
CA TYR A 129 13.99 56.59 -12.58
C TYR A 129 12.74 57.08 -11.81
N PHE A 130 12.46 58.39 -11.83
CA PHE A 130 11.26 58.93 -11.18
C PHE A 130 9.97 58.49 -11.87
N SER A 131 9.97 58.29 -13.19
CA SER A 131 8.84 57.78 -13.97
C SER A 131 8.54 56.33 -13.60
N ILE A 132 9.56 55.49 -13.53
CA ILE A 132 9.45 54.10 -13.05
C ILE A 132 8.94 54.09 -11.61
N LYS A 133 9.55 54.87 -10.72
CA LYS A 133 9.12 55.00 -9.32
C LYS A 133 7.65 55.43 -9.19
N ARG A 134 7.21 56.38 -10.01
CA ARG A 134 5.81 56.85 -10.02
C ARG A 134 4.85 55.80 -10.58
N ARG A 135 5.26 54.96 -11.54
CA ARG A 135 4.47 53.80 -11.99
C ARG A 135 4.38 52.72 -10.92
N CYS A 136 5.46 52.44 -10.20
CA CYS A 136 5.47 51.52 -9.07
C CYS A 136 4.54 51.99 -7.95
N LEU A 137 4.59 53.28 -7.59
CA LEU A 137 3.69 53.86 -6.58
C LEU A 137 2.21 53.83 -7.02
N LYS A 138 1.92 54.07 -8.31
CA LYS A 138 0.56 53.92 -8.86
C LYS A 138 0.07 52.47 -8.87
N LEU A 139 0.97 51.49 -8.94
CA LEU A 139 0.66 50.07 -8.80
C LEU A 139 0.40 49.69 -7.33
N GLU A 140 1.06 50.36 -6.37
CA GLU A 140 0.78 50.22 -4.93
C GLU A 140 -0.54 50.88 -4.50
N GLU A 141 -0.96 51.97 -5.15
CA GLU A 141 -2.25 52.64 -4.91
C GLU A 141 -3.46 51.88 -5.49
N CYS A 142 -3.25 50.79 -6.26
CA CYS A 142 -4.31 49.88 -6.64
C CYS A 142 -4.68 48.96 -5.45
N PRO A 143 -5.94 48.95 -4.97
CA PRO A 143 -6.37 48.11 -3.84
C PRO A 143 -6.18 46.59 -4.05
N SER A 144 -5.88 46.17 -5.28
CA SER A 144 -5.77 44.77 -5.69
C SER A 144 -4.39 44.13 -5.52
N LEU A 145 -3.37 44.87 -5.05
CA LEU A 145 -2.01 44.36 -4.80
C LEU A 145 -1.50 44.58 -3.36
N SER A 146 -2.39 44.76 -2.37
CA SER A 146 -2.01 44.83 -0.94
C SER A 146 -1.47 43.50 -0.36
N SER A 147 -1.33 42.45 -1.17
CA SER A 147 -0.82 41.14 -0.74
C SER A 147 0.71 40.97 -0.84
N LEU A 148 1.44 41.89 -1.50
CA LEU A 148 2.89 41.72 -1.72
C LEU A 148 3.77 42.16 -0.54
N ASN A 149 3.18 42.69 0.55
CA ASN A 149 3.91 42.90 1.81
C ASN A 149 4.04 41.61 2.66
N LYS A 150 3.75 40.43 2.07
CA LYS A 150 3.95 39.11 2.70
C LYS A 150 5.21 38.37 2.24
N ASP A 151 6.08 38.98 1.43
CA ASP A 151 7.30 38.32 0.95
C ASP A 151 8.41 38.12 2.00
N LYS A 152 8.18 38.47 3.28
CA LYS A 152 8.99 37.93 4.39
C LYS A 152 8.75 36.43 4.63
N ASP A 153 7.66 35.86 4.10
CA ASP A 153 7.40 34.42 4.22
C ASP A 153 8.25 33.59 3.26
N PHE A 154 8.62 34.12 2.10
CA PHE A 154 9.45 33.38 1.13
C PHE A 154 10.90 33.24 1.61
N GLU A 155 11.50 34.31 2.16
CA GLU A 155 12.83 34.24 2.78
C GLU A 155 12.89 33.25 3.95
N LYS A 156 11.81 33.12 4.73
CA LYS A 156 11.72 32.17 5.86
C LYS A 156 11.40 30.73 5.43
N LYS A 157 10.70 30.55 4.29
CA LYS A 157 10.32 29.21 3.78
C LYS A 157 11.48 28.48 3.09
N ILE A 158 12.47 29.19 2.55
CA ILE A 158 13.62 28.56 1.88
C ILE A 158 14.43 27.67 2.85
N PRO A 159 14.82 28.12 4.06
CA PRO A 159 15.42 27.26 5.07
C PRO A 159 14.53 26.06 5.46
N ASP A 160 13.22 26.26 5.59
CA ASP A 160 12.27 25.19 5.90
C ASP A 160 12.22 24.13 4.79
N ILE A 161 12.24 24.55 3.52
CA ILE A 161 12.26 23.65 2.36
C ILE A 161 13.59 22.89 2.30
N ILE A 162 14.73 23.55 2.55
CA ILE A 162 16.04 22.89 2.65
C ILE A 162 16.00 21.82 3.76
N SER A 163 15.43 22.15 4.93
CA SER A 163 15.31 21.19 6.04
C SER A 163 14.41 19.99 5.71
N LYS A 164 13.37 20.18 4.87
CA LYS A 164 12.50 19.09 4.41
C LYS A 164 13.22 18.20 3.39
N LEU A 165 14.01 18.78 2.48
CA LEU A 165 14.85 18.00 1.57
C LEU A 165 15.93 17.21 2.32
N ASP A 166 16.51 17.77 3.38
CA ASP A 166 17.45 17.07 4.26
C ASP A 166 16.79 15.88 4.97
N LYS A 167 15.52 16.01 5.41
CA LYS A 167 14.76 14.89 5.97
C LYS A 167 14.50 13.78 4.95
N VAL A 168 14.17 14.13 3.71
CA VAL A 168 13.95 13.15 2.63
C VAL A 168 15.26 12.42 2.28
N LEU A 169 16.38 13.13 2.20
CA LEU A 169 17.69 12.53 1.96
C LEU A 169 18.15 11.64 3.14
N LEU A 170 17.83 12.04 4.38
CA LEU A 170 18.11 11.25 5.58
C LEU A 170 17.22 10.01 5.68
N GLU A 171 15.94 10.11 5.28
CA GLU A 171 15.00 8.98 5.19
C GLU A 171 15.40 7.97 4.12
N ASP A 172 15.86 8.40 2.93
CA ASP A 172 16.42 7.50 1.91
C ASP A 172 17.65 6.74 2.44
N ALA A 173 18.55 7.43 3.15
CA ALA A 173 19.69 6.80 3.80
C ALA A 173 19.28 5.80 4.91
N LYS A 174 18.23 6.12 5.68
CA LYS A 174 17.69 5.26 6.75
C LYS A 174 16.97 4.02 6.20
N LEU A 175 16.24 4.16 5.10
CA LEU A 175 15.58 3.05 4.39
C LEU A 175 16.60 2.10 3.75
N ARG A 176 17.70 2.64 3.20
CA ARG A 176 18.81 1.85 2.63
C ARG A 176 19.58 1.05 3.70
N GLY A 177 19.67 1.58 4.92
CA GLY A 177 20.38 0.97 6.06
C GLY A 177 19.56 -0.07 6.83
N LYS A 178 18.26 0.15 7.04
CA LYS A 178 17.39 -0.80 7.78
C LYS A 178 16.91 -1.97 6.93
N ASN A 179 16.50 -1.71 5.69
CA ASN A 179 15.79 -2.74 4.91
C ASN A 179 16.73 -3.80 4.35
N ASN A 180 18.02 -3.51 4.11
CA ASN A 180 18.94 -4.52 3.59
C ASN A 180 19.51 -5.46 4.65
N ALA A 181 19.62 -5.05 5.91
CA ALA A 181 20.15 -5.90 6.97
C ALA A 181 19.04 -6.74 7.61
N ASP A 182 17.89 -6.13 7.92
CA ASP A 182 16.78 -6.82 8.57
C ASP A 182 16.05 -7.74 7.58
N SER A 183 15.75 -7.30 6.35
CA SER A 183 15.14 -8.20 5.35
C SER A 183 16.09 -9.31 4.88
N LYS A 184 17.41 -9.11 4.94
CA LYS A 184 18.37 -10.18 4.67
C LYS A 184 18.44 -11.19 5.82
N ARG A 185 18.40 -10.74 7.08
CA ARG A 185 18.30 -11.65 8.24
C ARG A 185 16.97 -12.39 8.26
N GLU A 186 15.87 -11.72 7.91
CA GLU A 186 14.54 -12.32 7.78
C GLU A 186 14.54 -13.39 6.67
N LEU A 187 15.12 -13.08 5.51
CA LEU A 187 15.25 -14.04 4.41
C LEU A 187 16.17 -15.22 4.78
N ASP A 188 17.31 -14.96 5.41
CA ASP A 188 18.24 -15.99 5.87
C ASP A 188 17.59 -16.86 6.98
N PHE A 189 16.80 -16.25 7.86
CA PHE A 189 16.01 -16.95 8.87
C PHE A 189 14.90 -17.80 8.25
N MET A 190 14.15 -17.26 7.27
CA MET A 190 13.14 -18.03 6.54
C MET A 190 13.75 -19.16 5.71
N LEU A 191 14.92 -18.97 5.10
CA LEU A 191 15.62 -20.03 4.36
C LEU A 191 16.14 -21.12 5.31
N LEU A 192 16.64 -20.74 6.49
CA LEU A 192 17.04 -21.70 7.51
C LEU A 192 15.83 -22.45 8.08
N GLU A 193 14.73 -21.75 8.35
CA GLU A 193 13.46 -22.35 8.83
C GLU A 193 12.86 -23.27 7.76
N ASN A 194 12.89 -22.89 6.48
CA ASN A 194 12.42 -23.71 5.37
C ASN A 194 13.30 -24.96 5.19
N SER A 195 14.62 -24.83 5.37
CA SER A 195 15.53 -25.98 5.41
C SER A 195 15.20 -26.90 6.59
N ARG A 196 14.99 -26.34 7.78
CA ARG A 196 14.60 -27.10 8.98
C ARG A 196 13.24 -27.79 8.83
N LEU A 197 12.28 -27.13 8.20
CA LEU A 197 10.97 -27.68 7.90
C LEU A 197 11.07 -28.79 6.86
N LYS A 198 11.90 -28.63 5.83
CA LYS A 198 12.17 -29.67 4.83
C LYS A 198 12.78 -30.91 5.46
N ASP A 199 13.76 -30.73 6.35
CA ASP A 199 14.36 -31.84 7.11
C ASP A 199 13.32 -32.49 8.03
N SER A 200 12.49 -31.69 8.71
CA SER A 200 11.41 -32.19 9.58
C SER A 200 10.33 -32.93 8.77
N LEU A 201 10.03 -32.49 7.55
CA LEU A 201 9.08 -33.14 6.64
C LEU A 201 9.66 -34.45 6.10
N SER A 202 10.97 -34.48 5.82
CA SER A 202 11.68 -35.71 5.43
C SER A 202 11.68 -36.72 6.58
N GLU A 203 11.95 -36.27 7.81
CA GLU A 203 11.90 -37.11 9.01
C GLU A 203 10.47 -37.58 9.31
N ALA A 204 9.46 -36.72 9.12
CA ALA A 204 8.05 -37.11 9.22
C ALA A 204 7.67 -38.11 8.12
N GLY A 205 8.18 -37.93 6.90
CA GLY A 205 7.99 -38.85 5.78
C GLY A 205 8.61 -40.23 6.05
N GLU A 206 9.82 -40.27 6.62
CA GLU A 206 10.45 -41.51 7.08
C GLU A 206 9.66 -42.15 8.23
N LYS A 207 9.20 -41.37 9.22
CA LYS A 207 8.34 -41.85 10.31
C LYS A 207 7.02 -42.41 9.79
N VAL A 208 6.40 -41.78 8.80
CA VAL A 208 5.16 -42.25 8.15
C VAL A 208 5.41 -43.52 7.33
N SER A 209 6.55 -43.63 6.63
CA SER A 209 6.98 -44.87 5.96
C SER A 209 7.17 -46.00 6.98
N HIS A 210 7.85 -45.71 8.09
CA HIS A 210 8.06 -46.65 9.19
C HIS A 210 6.75 -47.03 9.88
N HIS A 211 5.80 -46.09 10.03
CA HIS A 211 4.47 -46.36 10.55
C HIS A 211 3.65 -47.22 9.58
N ARG A 212 3.77 -46.99 8.26
CA ARG A 212 3.12 -47.82 7.23
C ARG A 212 3.66 -49.26 7.23
N GLU A 213 4.96 -49.45 7.44
CA GLU A 213 5.56 -50.77 7.67
C GLU A 213 5.16 -51.39 9.02
N SER A 214 5.00 -50.55 10.04
CA SER A 214 4.57 -50.96 11.39
C SER A 214 3.07 -51.21 11.51
N VAL A 215 2.25 -50.76 10.55
CA VAL A 215 0.80 -51.05 10.44
C VAL A 215 0.55 -52.34 9.64
N ARG A 216 1.47 -52.69 8.73
CA ARG A 216 1.42 -53.97 8.00
C ARG A 216 1.69 -55.19 8.89
N LYS A 217 2.51 -55.02 9.94
CA LYS A 217 2.81 -56.06 10.96
C LYS A 217 1.62 -56.43 11.86
N PRO A 218 0.82 -55.49 12.40
CA PRO A 218 -0.36 -55.82 13.20
C PRO A 218 -1.52 -56.33 12.35
N GLU A 219 -1.60 -56.01 11.05
CA GLU A 219 -2.59 -56.67 10.17
C GLU A 219 -2.32 -58.18 10.05
N SER A 220 -1.05 -58.59 9.83
CA SER A 220 -0.69 -60.02 9.87
C SER A 220 -0.80 -60.61 11.29
N ALA A 221 -0.48 -59.84 12.34
CA ALA A 221 -0.61 -60.31 13.71
C ALA A 221 -2.08 -60.47 14.13
N VAL A 222 -3.01 -59.64 13.61
CA VAL A 222 -4.46 -59.77 13.86
C VAL A 222 -5.01 -61.00 13.15
N GLU A 223 -4.56 -61.31 11.94
CA GLU A 223 -4.88 -62.57 11.27
C GLU A 223 -4.33 -63.77 12.06
N ASP A 224 -3.08 -63.71 12.52
CA ASP A 224 -2.48 -64.75 13.36
C ASP A 224 -3.20 -64.91 14.71
N PHE A 225 -3.57 -63.82 15.39
CA PHE A 225 -4.35 -63.87 16.63
C PHE A 225 -5.76 -64.41 16.41
N HIS A 226 -6.37 -64.15 15.25
CA HIS A 226 -7.69 -64.71 14.93
C HIS A 226 -7.61 -66.23 14.68
N VAL A 227 -6.55 -66.69 14.01
CA VAL A 227 -6.24 -68.12 13.84
C VAL A 227 -5.90 -68.76 15.19
N GLU A 228 -5.09 -68.13 16.02
CA GLU A 228 -4.74 -68.61 17.36
C GLU A 228 -5.98 -68.69 18.26
N ALA A 229 -6.86 -67.68 18.23
CA ALA A 229 -8.13 -67.70 18.95
C ALA A 229 -9.06 -68.82 18.46
N SER A 230 -9.13 -69.05 17.15
CA SER A 230 -9.91 -70.15 16.58
C SER A 230 -9.34 -71.51 16.97
N ILE A 231 -8.01 -71.65 17.01
CA ILE A 231 -7.34 -72.87 17.48
C ILE A 231 -7.58 -73.06 18.98
N TYR A 232 -7.52 -72.00 19.78
CA TYR A 232 -7.84 -72.05 21.20
C TYR A 232 -9.29 -72.47 21.43
N GLU A 233 -10.24 -71.89 20.68
CA GLU A 233 -11.66 -72.25 20.77
C GLU A 233 -11.91 -73.71 20.36
N ASP A 234 -11.27 -74.20 19.29
CA ASP A 234 -11.38 -75.60 18.85
C ASP A 234 -10.72 -76.57 19.85
N VAL A 235 -9.54 -76.23 20.38
CA VAL A 235 -8.83 -77.07 21.36
C VAL A 235 -9.59 -77.12 22.67
N TYR A 236 -9.99 -75.97 23.24
CA TYR A 236 -10.80 -75.95 24.46
C TYR A 236 -12.18 -76.55 24.22
N GLY A 237 -12.80 -76.30 23.07
CA GLY A 237 -14.08 -76.89 22.70
C GLY A 237 -13.99 -78.42 22.56
N SER A 238 -12.90 -78.94 22.01
CA SER A 238 -12.64 -80.38 21.95
C SER A 238 -12.39 -80.97 23.33
N PHE A 239 -11.62 -80.29 24.18
CA PHE A 239 -11.34 -80.73 25.55
C PHE A 239 -12.60 -80.73 26.40
N VAL A 240 -13.42 -79.68 26.34
CA VAL A 240 -14.71 -79.60 27.04
C VAL A 240 -15.65 -80.70 26.55
N ARG A 241 -15.73 -80.94 25.23
CA ARG A 241 -16.57 -82.00 24.66
C ARG A 241 -16.11 -83.39 25.11
N GLU A 242 -14.80 -83.64 25.12
CA GLU A 242 -14.21 -84.88 25.60
C GLU A 242 -14.42 -85.07 27.10
N PHE A 243 -14.26 -84.01 27.91
CA PHE A 243 -14.52 -84.03 29.34
C PHE A 243 -16.00 -84.31 29.65
N VAL A 244 -16.92 -83.71 28.86
CA VAL A 244 -18.36 -83.99 28.95
C VAL A 244 -18.67 -85.44 28.56
N ASN A 245 -18.02 -85.97 27.52
CA ASN A 245 -18.17 -87.38 27.14
C ASN A 245 -17.63 -88.31 28.24
N GLN A 246 -16.49 -87.99 28.86
CA GLN A 246 -15.95 -88.75 29.98
C GLN A 246 -16.85 -88.70 31.20
N ILE A 247 -17.44 -87.54 31.54
CA ILE A 247 -18.44 -87.43 32.61
C ILE A 247 -19.68 -88.27 32.28
N GLN A 248 -20.12 -88.29 31.02
CA GLN A 248 -21.26 -89.08 30.59
C GLN A 248 -20.95 -90.59 30.64
N CYS A 249 -19.77 -91.02 30.20
CA CYS A 249 -19.31 -92.40 30.33
C CYS A 249 -19.15 -92.81 31.80
N ALA A 250 -18.55 -91.96 32.65
CA ALA A 250 -18.42 -92.21 34.09
C ALA A 250 -19.79 -92.24 34.79
N LYS A 251 -20.77 -91.46 34.32
CA LYS A 251 -22.15 -91.51 34.79
C LYS A 251 -22.82 -92.83 34.38
N GLU A 252 -22.65 -93.28 33.15
CA GLU A 252 -23.17 -94.56 32.66
C GLU A 252 -22.51 -95.74 33.40
N GLU A 253 -21.20 -95.67 33.61
CA GLU A 253 -20.43 -96.63 34.41
C GLU A 253 -20.89 -96.60 35.88
N ALA A 254 -21.06 -95.44 36.50
CA ALA A 254 -21.60 -95.34 37.86
C ALA A 254 -23.04 -95.84 37.95
N THR A 255 -23.87 -95.69 36.90
CA THR A 255 -25.21 -96.30 36.89
C THR A 255 -25.15 -97.82 36.74
N LEU A 256 -24.20 -98.35 35.97
CA LEU A 256 -23.94 -99.77 35.84
C LEU A 256 -23.38 -100.33 37.16
N GLU A 257 -22.41 -99.66 37.76
CA GLU A 257 -21.83 -100.01 39.06
C GLU A 257 -22.85 -99.89 40.19
N HIS A 258 -23.76 -98.90 40.16
CA HIS A 258 -24.88 -98.83 41.10
C HIS A 258 -25.88 -99.98 40.85
N SER A 259 -26.05 -100.44 39.62
CA SER A 259 -26.88 -101.62 39.33
C SER A 259 -26.23 -102.92 39.83
N ILE A 260 -24.91 -103.07 39.66
CA ILE A 260 -24.11 -104.19 40.16
C ILE A 260 -24.03 -104.15 41.70
N ARG A 261 -23.75 -103.00 42.32
CA ARG A 261 -23.77 -102.83 43.78
C ARG A 261 -25.17 -103.02 44.36
N ARG A 262 -26.26 -102.81 43.62
CA ARG A 262 -27.61 -103.14 44.08
C ARG A 262 -27.86 -104.65 44.03
N GLU A 263 -27.25 -105.36 43.09
CA GLU A 263 -27.18 -106.83 43.08
C GLU A 263 -26.26 -107.38 44.19
N GLU A 264 -25.09 -106.78 44.41
CA GLU A 264 -24.12 -107.17 45.45
C GLU A 264 -24.52 -106.71 46.86
N ALA A 265 -25.33 -105.66 47.03
CA ALA A 265 -25.89 -105.27 48.33
C ALA A 265 -26.97 -106.25 48.84
N SER A 266 -27.35 -107.25 48.04
CA SER A 266 -28.08 -108.43 48.52
C SER A 266 -27.15 -109.53 49.09
N ALA A 267 -25.83 -109.37 48.97
CA ALA A 267 -24.82 -110.29 49.45
C ALA A 267 -23.70 -109.55 50.20
N SER A 268 -23.74 -109.62 51.53
CA SER A 268 -22.67 -109.20 52.46
C SER A 268 -22.76 -107.76 52.98
N LYS A 269 -23.57 -107.63 54.03
CA LYS A 269 -23.45 -106.61 55.07
C LYS A 269 -22.29 -107.02 55.97
N ILE A 270 -21.15 -106.30 55.97
CA ILE A 270 -20.21 -106.14 57.10
C ILE A 270 -19.09 -105.13 56.76
N ALA A 271 -18.96 -104.13 57.64
CA ALA A 271 -17.79 -103.31 58.00
C ALA A 271 -17.07 -102.46 56.93
N LEU A 272 -17.47 -101.18 56.83
CA LEU A 272 -16.61 -100.07 56.38
C LEU A 272 -17.05 -98.79 57.12
N GLU A 273 -16.62 -98.64 58.36
CA GLU A 273 -16.87 -97.43 59.16
C GLU A 273 -15.67 -96.46 59.09
N ASP A 274 -14.45 -96.95 58.84
CA ASP A 274 -13.24 -96.11 58.75
C ASP A 274 -13.06 -95.42 57.38
N SER A 275 -13.49 -96.01 56.27
CA SER A 275 -13.39 -95.39 54.92
C SER A 275 -14.39 -94.25 54.68
N CYS A 276 -15.45 -94.18 55.50
CA CYS A 276 -16.50 -93.17 55.35
C CYS A 276 -16.03 -91.81 55.90
N VAL A 277 -15.22 -91.82 56.97
CA VAL A 277 -14.73 -90.59 57.61
C VAL A 277 -13.68 -89.89 56.76
N GLU A 278 -12.80 -90.64 56.09
CA GLU A 278 -11.80 -90.08 55.16
C GLU A 278 -12.46 -89.44 53.94
N SER A 279 -13.43 -90.11 53.33
CA SER A 279 -14.22 -89.57 52.22
C SER A 279 -15.02 -88.32 52.61
N CYS A 280 -15.59 -88.28 53.82
CA CYS A 280 -16.31 -87.10 54.31
C CYS A 280 -15.37 -85.92 54.59
N MET A 281 -14.17 -86.16 55.11
CA MET A 281 -13.19 -85.09 55.31
C MET A 281 -12.66 -84.55 53.97
N GLU A 282 -12.37 -85.40 52.99
CA GLU A 282 -11.95 -84.95 51.64
C GLU A 282 -13.03 -84.10 50.95
N GLU A 283 -14.30 -84.48 51.10
CA GLU A 283 -15.43 -83.72 50.56
C GLU A 283 -15.60 -82.35 51.25
N GLU A 284 -15.42 -82.27 52.58
CA GLU A 284 -15.42 -81.01 53.32
C GLU A 284 -14.26 -80.08 52.93
N TYR A 285 -13.04 -80.61 52.76
CA TYR A 285 -11.89 -79.82 52.28
C TYR A 285 -12.12 -79.27 50.86
N CYS A 286 -12.64 -80.10 49.95
CA CYS A 286 -13.01 -79.66 48.61
C CYS A 286 -14.09 -78.57 48.66
N ALA A 287 -15.12 -78.72 49.50
CA ALA A 287 -16.18 -77.73 49.65
C ALA A 287 -15.65 -76.36 50.14
N ILE A 288 -14.70 -76.35 51.08
CA ILE A 288 -14.06 -75.11 51.56
C ILE A 288 -13.22 -74.46 50.46
N MET A 289 -12.41 -75.24 49.72
CA MET A 289 -11.60 -74.70 48.61
C MET A 289 -12.47 -74.11 47.50
N TYR A 290 -13.53 -74.80 47.09
CA TYR A 290 -14.46 -74.27 46.08
C TYR A 290 -15.19 -73.02 46.57
N LYS A 291 -15.56 -72.95 47.85
CA LYS A 291 -16.22 -71.78 48.43
C LYS A 291 -15.32 -70.55 48.43
N GLU A 292 -14.04 -70.68 48.79
CA GLU A 292 -13.11 -69.54 48.75
C GLU A 292 -12.77 -69.14 47.30
N ALA A 293 -12.59 -70.11 46.39
CA ALA A 293 -12.36 -69.83 44.96
C ALA A 293 -13.55 -69.09 44.31
N LEU A 294 -14.78 -69.46 44.67
CA LEU A 294 -15.99 -68.76 44.21
C LEU A 294 -16.09 -67.33 44.78
N LYS A 295 -15.66 -67.13 46.02
CA LYS A 295 -15.62 -65.82 46.65
C LYS A 295 -14.58 -64.91 45.98
N GLU A 296 -13.37 -65.40 45.74
CA GLU A 296 -12.32 -64.66 45.02
C GLU A 296 -12.75 -64.33 43.58
N ALA A 297 -13.39 -65.27 42.87
CA ALA A 297 -13.95 -65.03 41.55
C ALA A 297 -15.06 -63.95 41.57
N GLY A 298 -15.90 -63.96 42.61
CA GLY A 298 -16.91 -62.93 42.84
C GLY A 298 -16.31 -61.53 43.05
N GLU A 299 -15.25 -61.42 43.85
CA GLU A 299 -14.54 -60.16 44.10
C GLU A 299 -13.90 -59.61 42.81
N LYS A 300 -13.21 -60.46 42.04
CA LYS A 300 -12.63 -60.09 40.73
C LYS A 300 -13.69 -59.65 39.72
N LEU A 301 -14.87 -60.27 39.74
CA LEU A 301 -15.98 -59.89 38.86
C LEU A 301 -16.51 -58.49 39.20
N VAL A 302 -16.58 -58.14 40.49
CA VAL A 302 -16.99 -56.79 40.93
C VAL A 302 -15.96 -55.74 40.50
N GLU A 303 -14.67 -56.02 40.67
CA GLU A 303 -13.59 -55.14 40.22
C GLU A 303 -13.63 -54.92 38.71
N LEU A 304 -13.76 -56.00 37.92
CA LEU A 304 -13.88 -55.92 36.47
C LEU A 304 -15.09 -55.08 36.04
N LYS A 305 -16.23 -55.23 36.73
CA LYS A 305 -17.45 -54.46 36.45
C LYS A 305 -17.27 -52.96 36.68
N ILE A 306 -16.55 -52.56 37.73
CA ILE A 306 -16.24 -51.15 38.00
C ILE A 306 -15.34 -50.59 36.89
N ASN A 307 -14.28 -51.33 36.53
CA ASN A 307 -13.34 -50.91 35.48
C ASN A 307 -14.03 -50.78 34.11
N VAL A 308 -14.92 -51.72 33.75
CA VAL A 308 -15.71 -51.63 32.51
C VAL A 308 -16.60 -50.39 32.52
N SER A 309 -17.31 -50.12 33.62
CA SER A 309 -18.19 -48.95 33.73
C SER A 309 -17.42 -47.62 33.68
N GLU A 310 -16.21 -47.56 34.24
CA GLU A 310 -15.32 -46.40 34.10
C GLU A 310 -14.87 -46.19 32.66
N ARG A 311 -14.48 -47.26 31.98
CA ARG A 311 -14.05 -47.19 30.58
C ARG A 311 -15.19 -46.80 29.64
N GLU A 312 -16.41 -47.29 29.87
CA GLU A 312 -17.61 -46.88 29.13
C GLU A 312 -17.91 -45.38 29.31
N ARG A 313 -17.79 -44.85 30.54
CA ARG A 313 -17.97 -43.42 30.80
C ARG A 313 -16.91 -42.56 30.10
N ALA A 314 -15.65 -42.99 30.14
CA ALA A 314 -14.57 -42.29 29.46
C ALA A 314 -14.79 -42.25 27.94
N LEU A 315 -15.15 -43.39 27.34
CA LEU A 315 -15.44 -43.50 25.91
C LEU A 315 -16.68 -42.66 25.52
N GLY A 316 -17.70 -42.60 26.38
CA GLY A 316 -18.85 -41.73 26.19
C GLY A 316 -18.48 -40.24 26.17
N SER A 317 -17.56 -39.80 27.03
CA SER A 317 -17.04 -38.42 27.00
C SER A 317 -16.23 -38.12 25.75
N GLU A 318 -15.37 -39.06 25.31
CA GLU A 318 -14.58 -38.91 24.09
C GLU A 318 -15.46 -38.80 22.83
N ILE A 319 -16.54 -39.60 22.74
CA ILE A 319 -17.52 -39.49 21.64
C ILE A 319 -18.20 -38.13 21.63
N ALA A 320 -18.59 -37.59 22.80
CA ALA A 320 -19.22 -36.29 22.90
C ALA A 320 -18.27 -35.15 22.47
N GLU A 321 -17.01 -35.18 22.93
CA GLU A 321 -15.98 -34.22 22.52
C GLU A 321 -15.71 -34.28 21.01
N LYS A 322 -15.63 -35.49 20.44
CA LYS A 322 -15.49 -35.68 19.00
C LYS A 322 -16.68 -35.14 18.21
N GLY A 323 -17.89 -35.22 18.76
CA GLY A 323 -19.09 -34.60 18.19
C GLY A 323 -18.98 -33.08 18.12
N ILE A 324 -18.61 -32.43 19.22
CA ILE A 324 -18.41 -30.98 19.29
C ILE A 324 -17.30 -30.54 18.31
N LEU A 325 -16.20 -31.28 18.26
CA LEU A 325 -15.10 -30.97 17.35
C LEU A 325 -15.54 -31.05 15.88
N LYS A 326 -16.36 -32.06 15.53
CA LYS A 326 -16.92 -32.21 14.18
C LYS A 326 -17.83 -31.05 13.80
N GLU A 327 -18.68 -30.57 14.70
CA GLU A 327 -19.52 -29.38 14.48
C GLU A 327 -18.66 -28.12 14.27
N LYS A 328 -17.60 -27.96 15.07
CA LYS A 328 -16.68 -26.82 14.93
C LYS A 328 -15.90 -26.84 13.61
N ILE A 329 -15.44 -28.01 13.16
CA ILE A 329 -14.82 -28.18 11.85
C ILE A 329 -15.79 -27.79 10.74
N HIS A 330 -17.03 -28.28 10.78
CA HIS A 330 -18.04 -27.93 9.78
C HIS A 330 -18.35 -26.42 9.76
N SER A 331 -18.45 -25.78 10.94
CA SER A 331 -18.64 -24.33 11.02
C SER A 331 -17.48 -23.54 10.40
N LEU A 332 -16.24 -23.97 10.63
CA LEU A 332 -15.05 -23.36 10.01
C LEU A 332 -15.03 -23.58 8.50
N GLU A 333 -15.40 -24.77 8.00
CA GLU A 333 -15.50 -25.03 6.57
C GLU A 333 -16.53 -24.12 5.88
N CYS A 334 -17.69 -23.89 6.49
CA CYS A 334 -18.68 -22.95 5.99
C CYS A 334 -18.12 -21.52 5.93
N LEU A 335 -17.44 -21.07 6.98
CA LEU A 335 -16.84 -19.74 7.03
C LEU A 335 -15.73 -19.56 5.98
N VAL A 336 -14.90 -20.58 5.76
CA VAL A 336 -13.86 -20.58 4.72
C VAL A 336 -14.49 -20.42 3.34
N LYS A 337 -15.55 -21.18 3.03
CA LYS A 337 -16.26 -21.05 1.74
C LYS A 337 -16.88 -19.67 1.54
N GLU A 338 -17.44 -19.07 2.58
CA GLU A 338 -17.95 -17.69 2.52
C GLU A 338 -16.83 -16.70 2.20
N LYS A 339 -15.68 -16.82 2.88
CA LYS A 339 -14.52 -15.96 2.65
C LYS A 339 -13.86 -16.16 1.29
N GLU A 340 -13.86 -17.38 0.75
CA GLU A 340 -13.42 -17.66 -0.62
C GLU A 340 -14.31 -16.97 -1.66
N ASN A 341 -15.63 -16.97 -1.44
CA ASN A 341 -16.57 -16.25 -2.30
C ASN A 341 -16.33 -14.73 -2.23
N ASP A 342 -16.18 -14.17 -1.03
CA ASP A 342 -15.82 -12.75 -0.84
C ASP A 342 -14.54 -12.41 -1.62
N LEU A 343 -13.51 -13.25 -1.49
CA LEU A 343 -12.22 -13.06 -2.16
C LEU A 343 -12.32 -13.17 -3.68
N ALA A 344 -13.17 -14.07 -4.19
CA ALA A 344 -13.46 -14.16 -5.63
C ALA A 344 -14.09 -12.87 -6.16
N THR A 345 -15.05 -12.28 -5.44
CA THR A 345 -15.66 -11.00 -5.85
C THR A 345 -14.65 -9.84 -5.82
N VAL A 346 -13.74 -9.83 -4.84
CA VAL A 346 -12.67 -8.83 -4.78
C VAL A 346 -11.69 -8.99 -5.94
N ARG A 347 -11.35 -10.22 -6.30
CA ARG A 347 -10.49 -10.53 -7.45
C ARG A 347 -11.10 -10.05 -8.76
N GLU A 348 -12.39 -10.29 -8.98
CA GLU A 348 -13.10 -9.80 -10.17
C GLU A 348 -13.10 -8.27 -10.26
N LYS A 349 -13.36 -7.57 -9.14
CA LYS A 349 -13.28 -6.11 -9.09
C LYS A 349 -11.86 -5.60 -9.39
N LEU A 350 -10.84 -6.27 -8.87
CA LEU A 350 -9.45 -5.92 -9.13
C LEU A 350 -9.09 -6.08 -10.61
N GLU A 351 -9.55 -7.16 -11.25
CA GLU A 351 -9.38 -7.41 -12.69
C GLU A 351 -9.98 -6.27 -13.53
N ILE A 352 -11.20 -5.83 -13.19
CA ILE A 352 -11.87 -4.69 -13.86
C ILE A 352 -11.05 -3.40 -13.71
N VAL A 353 -10.55 -3.12 -12.49
CA VAL A 353 -9.71 -1.94 -12.23
C VAL A 353 -8.40 -2.01 -13.02
N CYS A 354 -7.73 -3.17 -13.06
CA CYS A 354 -6.52 -3.38 -13.85
C CYS A 354 -6.78 -3.12 -15.34
N GLN A 355 -7.88 -3.63 -15.89
CA GLN A 355 -8.25 -3.37 -17.29
C GLN A 355 -8.49 -1.88 -17.55
N HIS A 356 -9.16 -1.19 -16.62
CA HIS A 356 -9.39 0.26 -16.74
C HIS A 356 -8.09 1.07 -16.70
N VAL A 357 -7.17 0.72 -15.80
CA VAL A 357 -5.84 1.35 -15.72
C VAL A 357 -5.06 1.15 -17.02
N ASN A 358 -5.06 -0.06 -17.58
CA ASN A 358 -4.39 -0.34 -18.85
C ASN A 358 -4.99 0.48 -20.01
N ASN A 359 -6.31 0.60 -20.05
CA ASN A 359 -7.00 1.43 -21.05
C ASN A 359 -6.61 2.91 -20.90
N LEU A 360 -6.58 3.46 -19.68
CA LEU A 360 -6.14 4.83 -19.44
C LEU A 360 -4.67 5.03 -19.82
N GLN A 361 -3.80 4.09 -19.50
CA GLN A 361 -2.39 4.15 -19.88
C GLN A 361 -2.23 4.23 -21.40
N SER A 362 -2.93 3.39 -22.16
CA SER A 362 -2.89 3.46 -23.62
C SER A 362 -3.41 4.80 -24.18
N GLN A 363 -4.39 5.43 -23.55
CA GLN A 363 -4.85 6.77 -23.94
C GLN A 363 -3.79 7.84 -23.64
N VAL A 364 -3.11 7.75 -22.50
CA VAL A 364 -2.00 8.65 -22.15
C VAL A 364 -0.86 8.52 -23.16
N ASP A 365 -0.49 7.29 -23.52
CA ASP A 365 0.55 7.03 -24.51
C ASP A 365 0.17 7.61 -25.88
N GLN A 366 -1.10 7.45 -26.29
CA GLN A 366 -1.61 8.03 -27.53
C GLN A 366 -1.60 9.56 -27.50
N GLN A 367 -1.99 10.18 -26.39
CA GLN A 367 -1.92 11.64 -26.23
C GLN A 367 -0.48 12.14 -26.26
N ALA A 368 0.47 11.42 -25.66
CA ALA A 368 1.88 11.78 -25.68
C ALA A 368 2.44 11.83 -27.11
N VAL A 369 2.08 10.87 -27.96
CA VAL A 369 2.46 10.85 -29.38
C VAL A 369 1.89 12.07 -30.11
N VAL A 370 0.60 12.39 -29.92
CA VAL A 370 -0.04 13.55 -30.56
C VAL A 370 0.61 14.86 -30.13
N ILE A 371 0.89 15.03 -28.83
CA ILE A 371 1.58 16.22 -28.29
C ILE A 371 2.98 16.34 -28.91
N GLN A 372 3.71 15.22 -29.00
CA GLN A 372 5.04 15.20 -29.59
C GLN A 372 4.99 15.64 -31.06
N ASP A 373 4.05 15.13 -31.85
CA ASP A 373 3.95 15.49 -33.27
C ASP A 373 3.51 16.94 -33.48
N GLN A 374 2.55 17.44 -32.70
CA GLN A 374 2.18 18.86 -32.71
C GLN A 374 3.35 19.76 -32.32
N SER A 375 4.17 19.36 -31.34
CA SER A 375 5.35 20.12 -30.94
C SER A 375 6.40 20.21 -32.05
N LYS A 376 6.62 19.12 -32.80
CA LYS A 376 7.50 19.10 -33.97
C LYS A 376 6.98 20.02 -35.06
N GLU A 377 5.69 19.94 -35.38
CA GLU A 377 5.05 20.78 -36.40
C GLU A 377 5.14 22.26 -36.05
N LEU A 378 4.88 22.61 -34.79
CA LEU A 378 4.99 23.98 -34.29
C LEU A 378 6.45 24.50 -34.34
N GLY A 379 7.43 23.64 -34.06
CA GLY A 379 8.85 23.96 -34.24
C GLY A 379 9.23 24.27 -35.69
N VAL A 380 8.69 23.51 -36.65
CA VAL A 380 8.90 23.76 -38.09
C VAL A 380 8.23 25.06 -38.53
N ALA A 381 6.99 25.31 -38.09
CA ALA A 381 6.28 26.56 -38.39
C ALA A 381 7.01 27.78 -37.83
N SER A 382 7.45 27.70 -36.56
CA SER A 382 8.23 28.76 -35.91
C SER A 382 9.54 29.06 -36.64
N SER A 383 10.26 28.02 -37.08
CA SER A 383 11.50 28.17 -37.85
C SER A 383 11.27 28.89 -39.18
N ARG A 384 10.19 28.54 -39.89
CA ARG A 384 9.81 29.16 -41.16
C ARG A 384 9.46 30.64 -40.99
N ASP A 385 8.73 30.99 -39.93
CA ASP A 385 8.34 32.39 -39.69
C ASP A 385 9.52 33.24 -39.21
N LEU A 386 10.47 32.65 -38.46
CA LEU A 386 11.73 33.30 -38.11
C LEU A 386 12.53 33.65 -39.39
N GLU A 387 12.57 32.73 -40.35
CA GLU A 387 13.28 32.92 -41.62
C GLU A 387 12.63 34.01 -42.48
N LYS A 388 11.30 34.03 -42.60
CA LYS A 388 10.57 35.13 -43.25
C LYS A 388 10.85 36.47 -42.57
N THR A 389 10.84 36.50 -41.24
CA THR A 389 11.10 37.73 -40.47
C THR A 389 12.52 38.26 -40.72
N LYS A 390 13.52 37.37 -40.81
CA LYS A 390 14.88 37.74 -41.22
C LYS A 390 14.91 38.29 -42.66
N GLY A 391 14.17 37.67 -43.57
CA GLY A 391 13.99 38.15 -44.95
C GLY A 391 13.47 39.58 -44.99
N TYR A 392 12.36 39.86 -44.31
CA TYR A 392 11.80 41.22 -44.22
C TYR A 392 12.76 42.21 -43.56
N ALA A 393 13.52 41.81 -42.54
CA ALA A 393 14.50 42.68 -41.90
C ALA A 393 15.63 43.09 -42.87
N MET A 394 16.10 42.16 -43.72
CA MET A 394 17.08 42.46 -44.76
C MET A 394 16.51 43.41 -45.81
N GLU A 395 15.30 43.16 -46.29
CA GLU A 395 14.62 44.03 -47.28
C GLU A 395 14.40 45.45 -46.75
N ILE A 396 13.97 45.59 -45.49
CA ILE A 396 13.86 46.88 -44.80
C ILE A 396 15.22 47.58 -44.74
N SER A 397 16.31 46.86 -44.50
CA SER A 397 17.66 47.43 -44.46
C SER A 397 18.11 47.95 -45.83
N GLU A 398 17.84 47.22 -46.91
CA GLU A 398 18.11 47.66 -48.29
C GLU A 398 17.28 48.88 -48.65
N LEU A 399 15.97 48.87 -48.36
CA LEU A 399 15.08 50.01 -48.62
C LEU A 399 15.54 51.25 -47.86
N ARG A 400 15.99 51.10 -46.59
CA ARG A 400 16.58 52.20 -45.82
C ARG A 400 17.86 52.74 -46.45
N GLN A 401 18.71 51.88 -47.00
CA GLN A 401 19.92 52.31 -47.71
C GLN A 401 19.57 53.07 -49.00
N LYS A 402 18.66 52.53 -49.81
CA LYS A 402 18.14 53.18 -51.03
C LYS A 402 17.52 54.54 -50.72
N LEU A 403 16.69 54.63 -49.67
CA LEU A 403 16.11 55.89 -49.19
C LEU A 403 17.19 56.88 -48.74
N GLY A 404 18.22 56.42 -48.06
CA GLY A 404 19.36 57.24 -47.65
C GLY A 404 20.13 57.84 -48.84
N LEU A 405 20.32 57.05 -49.90
CA LEU A 405 20.91 57.51 -51.16
C LEU A 405 19.99 58.51 -51.87
N ALA A 406 18.70 58.19 -52.00
CA ALA A 406 17.70 59.08 -52.59
C ALA A 406 17.64 60.43 -51.85
N ARG A 407 17.67 60.43 -50.52
CA ARG A 407 17.69 61.66 -49.70
C ARG A 407 18.96 62.49 -49.91
N LYS A 408 20.13 61.86 -50.09
CA LYS A 408 21.37 62.57 -50.41
C LYS A 408 21.30 63.20 -51.80
N ASN A 409 20.82 62.46 -52.78
CA ASN A 409 20.59 62.96 -54.14
C ASN A 409 19.60 64.12 -54.11
N MET A 410 18.48 63.97 -53.43
CA MET A 410 17.47 65.01 -53.29
C MET A 410 18.02 66.28 -52.64
N LYS A 411 18.92 66.21 -51.64
CA LYS A 411 19.61 67.39 -51.09
C LYS A 411 20.57 68.07 -52.08
N ILE A 412 21.16 67.30 -53.00
CA ILE A 412 21.99 67.84 -54.10
C ILE A 412 21.08 68.53 -55.11
N THR A 413 20.00 67.87 -55.51
CA THR A 413 18.99 68.40 -56.43
C THR A 413 18.25 69.60 -55.82
N GLU A 414 18.03 69.65 -54.51
CA GLU A 414 17.40 70.78 -53.78
C GLU A 414 18.33 71.99 -53.69
N LYS A 415 19.65 71.77 -53.60
CA LYS A 415 20.64 72.84 -53.79
C LYS A 415 20.67 73.37 -55.24
N GLU A 416 20.37 72.53 -56.22
CA GLU A 416 20.19 72.93 -57.63
C GLU A 416 18.79 73.55 -57.89
N ARG A 417 17.77 73.16 -57.10
CA ARG A 417 16.39 73.62 -57.19
C ARG A 417 16.15 74.95 -56.47
N MET A 418 16.85 75.25 -55.37
CA MET A 418 16.90 76.60 -54.77
C MET A 418 17.46 77.66 -55.71
N LYS A 419 18.21 77.25 -56.75
CA LYS A 419 18.67 78.12 -57.85
C LYS A 419 17.63 78.30 -58.96
N SER A 420 16.60 77.46 -58.98
CA SER A 420 15.66 77.31 -60.10
C SER A 420 14.19 77.53 -59.71
N GLU A 421 13.87 77.75 -58.44
CA GLU A 421 12.51 78.00 -57.96
C GLU A 421 12.26 79.47 -57.62
N LEU A 422 12.30 80.25 -58.69
CA LEU A 422 11.55 81.49 -58.81
C LEU A 422 10.61 81.30 -60.02
N LYS A 423 9.66 80.34 -59.93
CA LYS A 423 8.44 80.25 -60.77
C LYS A 423 7.55 79.04 -60.44
N LEU A 424 6.43 79.41 -59.79
CA LEU A 424 5.05 78.96 -60.04
C LEU A 424 4.59 77.54 -59.65
N SER A 425 3.30 77.58 -59.34
CA SER A 425 2.41 76.66 -58.65
C SER A 425 1.69 75.67 -59.57
N SER A 426 0.99 74.75 -58.91
CA SER A 426 -0.34 74.22 -59.25
C SER A 426 -0.39 72.78 -59.79
N THR A 427 -0.80 71.83 -58.94
CA THR A 427 -1.46 70.58 -59.39
C THR A 427 -2.60 70.19 -58.44
N GLN A 428 -3.75 70.85 -58.58
CA GLN A 428 -5.01 70.53 -57.88
C GLN A 428 -5.60 69.14 -58.25
N ALA A 429 -5.15 68.54 -59.36
CA ALA A 429 -5.60 67.24 -59.84
C ALA A 429 -4.95 66.04 -59.09
N GLU A 430 -3.68 66.16 -58.70
CA GLU A 430 -2.98 65.12 -57.94
C GLU A 430 -3.49 65.02 -56.49
N GLN A 431 -3.86 66.16 -55.88
CA GLN A 431 -4.52 66.19 -54.58
C GLN A 431 -5.87 65.49 -54.59
N LYS A 432 -6.68 65.66 -55.64
CA LYS A 432 -7.98 64.97 -55.77
C LYS A 432 -7.82 63.45 -55.90
N LEU A 433 -6.86 62.99 -56.70
CA LEU A 433 -6.62 61.56 -56.91
C LEU A 433 -6.09 60.87 -55.64
N LEU A 434 -5.20 61.53 -54.90
CA LEU A 434 -4.76 61.11 -53.57
C LEU A 434 -5.91 61.09 -52.56
N GLN A 435 -6.78 62.11 -52.58
CA GLN A 435 -7.94 62.20 -51.69
C GLN A 435 -8.94 61.07 -51.95
N ASP A 436 -9.21 60.74 -53.21
CA ASP A 436 -10.08 59.60 -53.58
C ASP A 436 -9.46 58.24 -53.18
N GLN A 437 -8.13 58.10 -53.30
CA GLN A 437 -7.41 56.89 -52.89
C GLN A 437 -7.38 56.71 -51.35
N ILE A 438 -7.28 57.82 -50.61
CA ILE A 438 -7.38 57.84 -49.14
C ILE A 438 -8.81 57.49 -48.72
N VAL A 439 -9.83 58.07 -49.36
CA VAL A 439 -11.23 57.77 -49.06
C VAL A 439 -11.53 56.30 -49.31
N SER A 440 -11.07 55.75 -50.45
CA SER A 440 -11.22 54.32 -50.78
C SER A 440 -10.55 53.40 -49.76
N THR A 441 -9.32 53.69 -49.33
CA THR A 441 -8.62 52.89 -48.32
C THR A 441 -9.29 52.99 -46.95
N VAL A 442 -9.72 54.17 -46.53
CA VAL A 442 -10.48 54.37 -45.27
C VAL A 442 -11.80 53.59 -45.30
N LEU A 443 -12.52 53.59 -46.43
CA LEU A 443 -13.76 52.84 -46.58
C LEU A 443 -13.53 51.32 -46.50
N SER A 444 -12.47 50.82 -47.16
CA SER A 444 -12.09 49.40 -47.08
C SER A 444 -11.69 48.98 -45.67
N LEU A 445 -10.99 49.86 -44.94
CA LEU A 445 -10.61 49.63 -43.55
C LEU A 445 -11.84 49.62 -42.64
N ALA A 446 -12.78 50.54 -42.84
CA ALA A 446 -14.04 50.59 -42.09
C ALA A 446 -14.87 49.31 -42.29
N MET A 447 -14.97 48.80 -43.52
CA MET A 447 -15.64 47.52 -43.79
C MET A 447 -14.94 46.35 -43.07
N SER A 448 -13.61 46.26 -43.16
CA SER A 448 -12.86 45.21 -42.47
C SER A 448 -13.00 45.28 -40.94
N SER A 449 -13.13 46.49 -40.38
CA SER A 449 -13.37 46.72 -38.95
C SER A 449 -14.77 46.23 -38.54
N GLN A 450 -15.78 46.49 -39.37
CA GLN A 450 -17.15 46.02 -39.12
C GLN A 450 -17.23 44.48 -39.15
N ASP A 451 -16.57 43.84 -40.11
CA ASP A 451 -16.52 42.38 -40.22
C ASP A 451 -15.82 41.75 -39.01
N PHE A 452 -14.73 42.39 -38.55
CA PHE A 452 -14.03 41.96 -37.34
C PHE A 452 -14.91 42.11 -36.09
N GLU A 453 -15.63 43.21 -35.94
CA GLU A 453 -16.55 43.44 -34.82
C GLU A 453 -17.66 42.38 -34.78
N CYS A 454 -18.26 42.06 -35.93
CA CYS A 454 -19.25 40.99 -36.06
C CYS A 454 -18.68 39.62 -35.63
N LEU A 455 -17.47 39.28 -36.09
CA LEU A 455 -16.81 38.02 -35.74
C LEU A 455 -16.50 37.94 -34.24
N VAL A 456 -16.03 39.04 -33.64
CA VAL A 456 -15.76 39.11 -32.19
C VAL A 456 -17.06 38.98 -31.41
N ALA A 457 -18.14 39.64 -31.83
CA ALA A 457 -19.44 39.56 -31.18
C ALA A 457 -20.01 38.12 -31.21
N GLU A 458 -19.91 37.43 -32.34
CA GLU A 458 -20.36 36.04 -32.48
C GLU A 458 -19.55 35.09 -31.59
N LYS A 459 -18.21 35.18 -31.64
CA LYS A 459 -17.34 34.37 -30.77
C LYS A 459 -17.62 34.63 -29.29
N THR A 460 -17.83 35.89 -28.91
CA THR A 460 -18.14 36.29 -27.53
C THR A 460 -19.49 35.74 -27.07
N LYS A 461 -20.51 35.75 -27.93
CA LYS A 461 -21.80 35.11 -27.62
C LYS A 461 -21.64 33.61 -27.40
N LYS A 462 -20.92 32.93 -28.29
CA LYS A 462 -20.67 31.48 -28.19
C LYS A 462 -19.94 31.11 -26.90
N THR A 463 -18.90 31.85 -26.51
CA THR A 463 -18.21 31.62 -25.23
C THR A 463 -19.12 31.90 -24.04
N ASN A 464 -19.97 32.92 -24.10
CA ASN A 464 -20.93 33.22 -23.03
C ASN A 464 -21.97 32.10 -22.84
N TYR A 465 -22.51 31.54 -23.93
CA TYR A 465 -23.40 30.37 -23.84
C TYR A 465 -22.72 29.15 -23.21
N ARG A 466 -21.46 28.88 -23.59
CA ARG A 466 -20.68 27.80 -22.97
C ARG A 466 -20.45 28.04 -21.48
N LEU A 467 -20.12 29.27 -21.10
CA LEU A 467 -19.92 29.63 -19.70
C LEU A 467 -21.19 29.45 -18.87
N LYS A 468 -22.35 29.89 -19.38
CA LYS A 468 -23.65 29.66 -18.72
C LYS A 468 -23.98 28.18 -18.58
N SER A 469 -23.70 27.37 -19.59
CA SER A 469 -23.88 25.92 -19.52
C SER A 469 -22.98 25.28 -18.46
N MET A 470 -21.69 25.66 -18.40
CA MET A 470 -20.79 25.19 -17.35
C MET A 470 -21.23 25.66 -15.96
N GLN A 471 -21.77 26.87 -15.84
CA GLN A 471 -22.29 27.36 -14.57
C GLN A 471 -23.52 26.58 -14.10
N SER A 472 -24.40 26.16 -15.01
CA SER A 472 -25.50 25.25 -14.68
C SER A 472 -24.97 23.92 -14.15
N GLN A 473 -24.01 23.30 -14.84
CA GLN A 473 -23.41 22.04 -14.40
C GLN A 473 -22.71 22.15 -13.04
N LEU A 474 -22.07 23.29 -12.77
CA LEU A 474 -21.46 23.54 -11.47
C LEU A 474 -22.52 23.63 -10.37
N ASN A 475 -23.67 24.26 -10.63
CA ASN A 475 -24.77 24.32 -9.67
C ASN A 475 -25.35 22.92 -9.41
N ASP A 476 -25.57 22.12 -10.46
CA ASP A 476 -26.05 20.74 -10.32
C ASP A 476 -25.08 19.90 -9.47
N LEU A 477 -23.77 20.09 -9.66
CA LEU A 477 -22.74 19.43 -8.86
C LEU A 477 -22.72 19.89 -7.40
N ILE A 478 -22.97 21.19 -7.15
CA ILE A 478 -23.08 21.72 -5.79
C ILE A 478 -24.26 21.07 -5.06
N ASP A 479 -25.41 20.95 -5.72
CA ASP A 479 -26.60 20.31 -5.15
C ASP A 479 -26.32 18.83 -4.83
N GLU A 480 -25.65 18.09 -5.73
CA GLU A 480 -25.24 16.70 -5.48
C GLU A 480 -24.28 16.57 -4.29
N VAL A 481 -23.32 17.50 -4.15
CA VAL A 481 -22.40 17.54 -3.00
C VAL A 481 -23.16 17.80 -1.70
N ASP A 482 -24.15 18.68 -1.71
CA ASP A 482 -24.94 18.96 -0.50
C ASP A 482 -25.85 17.78 -0.11
N GLU A 483 -26.43 17.05 -1.07
CA GLU A 483 -27.10 15.78 -0.81
C GLU A 483 -26.16 14.72 -0.19
N LEU A 484 -24.92 14.64 -0.70
CA LEU A 484 -23.90 13.74 -0.15
C LEU A 484 -23.54 14.11 1.28
N LYS A 485 -23.38 15.40 1.62
CA LYS A 485 -23.14 15.83 3.01
C LYS A 485 -24.30 15.47 3.94
N ILE A 486 -25.55 15.60 3.50
CA ILE A 486 -26.71 15.19 4.29
C ILE A 486 -26.64 13.69 4.57
N ARG A 487 -26.33 12.88 3.55
CA ARG A 487 -26.20 11.43 3.67
C ARG A 487 -25.03 11.02 4.58
N GLU A 488 -23.89 11.70 4.46
CA GLU A 488 -22.73 11.52 5.34
C GLU A 488 -23.11 11.76 6.80
N SER A 489 -23.80 12.86 7.10
CA SER A 489 -24.27 13.19 8.45
C SER A 489 -25.20 12.11 9.00
N MET A 490 -26.12 11.59 8.18
CA MET A 490 -27.02 10.50 8.58
C MET A 490 -26.25 9.21 8.92
N TYR A 491 -25.29 8.81 8.08
CA TYR A 491 -24.47 7.63 8.36
C TYR A 491 -23.61 7.82 9.60
N LYS A 492 -23.01 8.99 9.77
CA LYS A 492 -22.24 9.33 10.98
C LYS A 492 -23.10 9.17 12.23
N GLN A 493 -24.28 9.78 12.26
CA GLN A 493 -25.21 9.68 13.39
C GLN A 493 -25.63 8.23 13.66
N GLN A 494 -25.87 7.44 12.62
CA GLN A 494 -26.24 6.03 12.77
C GLN A 494 -25.10 5.20 13.36
N MET A 495 -23.86 5.45 12.94
CA MET A 495 -22.68 4.77 13.47
C MET A 495 -22.38 5.17 14.92
N GLU A 496 -22.53 6.46 15.25
CA GLU A 496 -22.43 6.94 16.64
C GLU A 496 -23.47 6.27 17.53
N LYS A 497 -24.73 6.16 17.07
CA LYS A 497 -25.78 5.45 17.83
C LYS A 497 -25.42 3.98 18.06
N LYS A 498 -25.00 3.25 17.02
CA LYS A 498 -24.57 1.84 17.15
C LYS A 498 -23.42 1.69 18.14
N THR A 499 -22.46 2.61 18.12
CA THR A 499 -21.33 2.60 19.04
C THR A 499 -21.78 2.81 20.49
N CYS A 500 -22.69 3.76 20.72
CA CYS A 500 -23.28 3.97 22.04
C CYS A 500 -24.09 2.77 22.54
N ASP A 501 -24.87 2.14 21.67
CA ASP A 501 -25.68 0.97 22.02
C ASP A 501 -24.79 -0.23 22.35
N LEU A 502 -23.71 -0.44 21.59
CA LEU A 502 -22.71 -1.47 21.87
C LEU A 502 -21.97 -1.21 23.19
N GLN A 503 -21.54 0.02 23.45
CA GLN A 503 -20.87 0.36 24.70
C GLN A 503 -21.78 0.14 25.90
N LYS A 504 -23.09 0.45 25.78
CA LYS A 504 -24.06 0.13 26.83
C LYS A 504 -24.18 -1.37 27.07
N ALA A 505 -24.27 -2.16 26.00
CA ALA A 505 -24.35 -3.61 26.11
C ALA A 505 -23.09 -4.20 26.75
N GLU A 506 -21.91 -3.70 26.39
CA GLU A 506 -20.63 -4.06 27.01
C GLU A 506 -20.66 -3.77 28.51
N THR A 507 -21.03 -2.55 28.92
CA THR A 507 -21.12 -2.21 30.34
C THR A 507 -22.16 -3.04 31.10
N GLU A 508 -23.25 -3.45 30.45
CA GLU A 508 -24.26 -4.33 31.07
C GLU A 508 -23.71 -5.76 31.25
N VAL A 509 -22.98 -6.28 30.26
CA VAL A 509 -22.31 -7.58 30.36
C VAL A 509 -21.25 -7.57 31.46
N ASP A 510 -20.46 -6.49 31.57
CA ASP A 510 -19.47 -6.33 32.65
C ASP A 510 -20.14 -6.33 34.03
N LEU A 511 -21.21 -5.56 34.21
CA LEU A 511 -21.97 -5.51 35.46
C LEU A 511 -22.57 -6.88 35.84
N LEU A 512 -23.10 -7.62 34.86
CA LEU A 512 -23.60 -8.97 35.07
C LEU A 512 -22.46 -9.95 35.39
N GLY A 513 -21.28 -9.77 34.80
CA GLY A 513 -20.08 -10.50 35.13
C GLY A 513 -19.70 -10.32 36.60
N ASP A 514 -19.62 -9.07 37.06
CA ASP A 514 -19.33 -8.72 38.46
C ASP A 514 -20.36 -9.32 39.44
N GLU A 515 -21.64 -9.33 39.06
CA GLU A 515 -22.71 -9.95 39.87
C GLU A 515 -22.57 -11.47 39.93
N ILE A 516 -22.28 -12.12 38.81
CA ILE A 516 -22.01 -13.58 38.76
C ILE A 516 -20.80 -13.92 39.62
N ASP A 517 -19.70 -13.17 39.52
CA ASP A 517 -18.50 -13.40 40.32
C ASP A 517 -18.76 -13.22 41.82
N SER A 518 -19.56 -12.21 42.19
CA SER A 518 -20.00 -11.99 43.57
C SER A 518 -20.83 -13.16 44.11
N LEU A 519 -21.73 -13.71 43.28
CA LEU A 519 -22.55 -14.88 43.62
C LEU A 519 -21.71 -16.16 43.73
N LEU A 520 -20.70 -16.32 42.86
CA LEU A 520 -19.76 -17.44 42.91
C LEU A 520 -18.91 -17.40 44.19
N ASP A 521 -18.36 -16.24 44.55
CA ASP A 521 -17.62 -16.04 45.81
C ASP A 521 -18.50 -16.34 47.03
N LEU A 522 -19.76 -15.90 47.02
CA LEU A 522 -20.72 -16.23 48.08
C LEU A 522 -21.00 -17.74 48.15
N CYS A 523 -21.23 -18.40 47.01
CA CYS A 523 -21.43 -19.85 46.95
C CYS A 523 -20.20 -20.61 47.47
N GLN A 524 -19.00 -20.13 47.16
CA GLN A 524 -17.76 -20.70 47.68
C GLN A 524 -17.65 -20.55 49.20
N LYS A 525 -17.97 -19.38 49.76
CA LYS A 525 -18.00 -19.16 51.21
C LYS A 525 -19.01 -20.08 51.90
N ILE A 526 -20.21 -20.24 51.34
CA ILE A 526 -21.24 -21.16 51.85
C ILE A 526 -20.73 -22.61 51.78
N TYR A 527 -20.13 -23.01 50.66
CA TYR A 527 -19.56 -24.34 50.50
C TYR A 527 -18.50 -24.64 51.58
N ILE A 528 -17.55 -23.72 51.79
CA ILE A 528 -16.51 -23.85 52.83
C ILE A 528 -17.15 -23.99 54.22
N ALA A 529 -18.16 -23.19 54.53
CA ALA A 529 -18.87 -23.26 55.80
C ALA A 529 -19.59 -24.61 55.98
N LEU A 530 -20.28 -25.10 54.95
CA LEU A 530 -20.98 -26.39 55.01
C LEU A 530 -20.02 -27.58 55.05
N ASP A 531 -18.89 -27.50 54.33
CA ASP A 531 -17.84 -28.53 54.36
C ASP A 531 -17.22 -28.64 55.77
N HIS A 532 -17.08 -27.53 56.49
CA HIS A 532 -16.68 -27.55 57.90
C HIS A 532 -17.65 -28.37 58.79
N TYR A 533 -18.95 -28.35 58.48
CA TYR A 533 -19.97 -29.16 59.17
C TYR A 533 -20.21 -30.55 58.56
N SER A 534 -19.43 -30.94 57.54
CA SER A 534 -19.53 -32.23 56.85
C SER A 534 -19.63 -33.45 57.78
N PRO A 535 -18.90 -33.54 58.92
CA PRO A 535 -19.03 -34.66 59.85
C PRO A 535 -20.46 -34.89 60.37
N ILE A 536 -21.21 -33.81 60.61
CA ILE A 536 -22.59 -33.85 61.10
C ILE A 536 -23.55 -34.06 59.93
N LEU A 537 -23.28 -33.43 58.79
CA LEU A 537 -24.12 -33.50 57.59
C LEU A 537 -24.07 -34.86 56.87
N LYS A 538 -23.10 -35.73 57.18
CA LYS A 538 -23.04 -37.12 56.67
C LYS A 538 -24.30 -37.94 56.99
N HIS A 539 -25.05 -37.57 58.02
CA HIS A 539 -26.31 -38.23 58.37
C HIS A 539 -27.52 -37.76 57.53
N TYR A 540 -27.32 -36.78 56.65
CA TYR A 540 -28.34 -36.24 55.74
C TYR A 540 -27.88 -36.40 54.28
N PRO A 541 -28.13 -37.57 53.65
CA PRO A 541 -27.58 -37.93 52.33
C PRO A 541 -27.90 -36.90 51.24
N GLY A 542 -29.13 -36.35 51.22
CA GLY A 542 -29.53 -35.34 50.24
C GLY A 542 -28.74 -34.04 50.33
N ILE A 543 -28.36 -33.61 51.54
CA ILE A 543 -27.55 -32.40 51.74
C ILE A 543 -26.11 -32.67 51.25
N MET A 544 -25.59 -33.86 51.52
CA MET A 544 -24.25 -34.28 51.08
C MET A 544 -24.14 -34.39 49.54
N GLU A 545 -25.21 -34.83 48.86
CA GLU A 545 -25.26 -34.86 47.39
C GLU A 545 -25.25 -33.46 46.78
N ILE A 546 -26.02 -32.53 47.35
CA ILE A 546 -26.04 -31.12 46.94
C ILE A 546 -24.65 -30.49 47.17
N LEU A 547 -24.00 -30.77 48.28
CA LEU A 547 -22.67 -30.24 48.61
C LEU A 547 -21.60 -30.72 47.59
N LYS A 548 -21.68 -31.98 47.16
CA LYS A 548 -20.84 -32.54 46.08
C LYS A 548 -21.18 -31.97 44.69
N LEU A 549 -22.42 -31.54 44.45
CA LEU A 549 -22.83 -30.85 43.22
C LEU A 549 -22.24 -29.43 43.18
N VAL A 550 -22.43 -28.66 44.25
CA VAL A 550 -21.86 -27.31 44.40
C VAL A 550 -20.33 -27.34 44.27
N GLN A 551 -19.66 -28.31 44.90
CA GLN A 551 -18.22 -28.49 44.76
C GLN A 551 -17.76 -28.74 43.32
N ARG A 552 -18.56 -29.49 42.54
CA ARG A 552 -18.24 -29.79 41.13
C ARG A 552 -18.36 -28.55 40.26
N GLU A 553 -19.40 -27.73 40.46
CA GLU A 553 -19.57 -26.53 39.65
C GLU A 553 -18.60 -25.41 40.03
N LEU A 554 -18.33 -25.19 41.33
CA LEU A 554 -17.28 -24.25 41.76
C LEU A 554 -15.88 -24.62 41.21
N ARG A 555 -15.57 -25.92 41.09
CA ARG A 555 -14.32 -26.40 40.47
C ARG A 555 -14.29 -26.27 38.95
N ARG A 556 -15.45 -26.23 38.29
CA ARG A 556 -15.57 -26.11 36.84
C ARG A 556 -15.26 -24.68 36.38
N ASP A 557 -15.69 -23.68 37.15
CA ASP A 557 -15.44 -22.27 36.84
C ASP A 557 -13.97 -21.86 37.10
N SER A 558 -13.30 -22.44 38.10
CA SER A 558 -11.85 -22.28 38.31
C SER A 558 -10.98 -22.72 37.12
N LYS A 559 -11.49 -23.57 36.21
CA LYS A 559 -10.77 -23.96 34.98
C LYS A 559 -11.04 -23.00 33.82
N ARG A 560 -12.18 -22.31 33.79
CA ARG A 560 -12.55 -21.36 32.71
C ARG A 560 -11.89 -19.99 32.85
N LEU A 561 -11.62 -19.54 34.07
CA LEU A 561 -10.88 -18.29 34.37
C LEU A 561 -9.40 -18.32 33.93
N SER A 562 -8.88 -19.44 33.40
CA SER A 562 -7.50 -19.56 32.91
C SER A 562 -7.32 -19.38 31.40
N VAL A 563 -8.40 -19.08 30.66
CA VAL A 563 -8.41 -19.05 29.18
C VAL A 563 -8.97 -17.75 28.59
N PHE A 564 -9.03 -16.66 29.36
CA PHE A 564 -9.28 -15.32 28.82
C PHE A 564 -8.12 -14.40 29.10
#